data_AF-A0A3D4TY10-F1
#
_entry.id   AF-A0A3D4TY10-F1
#
_cell.length_a   1.000
_cell.length_b   1.000
_cell.length_c   1.000
_cell.angle_alpha   90.00
_cell.angle_beta   90.00
_cell.angle_gamma   90.00
#
_symmetry.space_group_name_H-M   'P 1'
#
loop_
_entity.id
_entity.type
_entity.pdbx_description
1 polymer ?
#
loop_
_entity_poly.entity_id
_entity_poly.type
_entity_poly.pdbx_seq_one_letter_code
_entity_poly.pdbx_strand_id
1 'polypeptide(L)'
;MASIRDLKKDVKFLVNHFISECYTQLTFSILLDQENIIDIIADALELKKTVITKLNARQQEGENKYDKKYYCAIAEDFFSQIVELTERLHSIKD
;
A
#
# COMPACT_ATOMS: atom_id res chain seq x y z
N MET A 1 -1.48 -3.85 -22.21
CA MET A 1 -0.07 -3.88 -21.76
C MET A 1 -0.01 -4.37 -20.33
N ALA A 2 0.82 -5.38 -20.08
CA ALA A 2 0.88 -6.13 -18.84
C ALA A 2 1.28 -5.24 -17.64
N SER A 3 2.25 -4.33 -17.80
CA SER A 3 2.93 -3.63 -16.68
C SER A 3 2.06 -2.81 -15.71
N ILE A 4 1.21 -1.89 -16.19
CA ILE A 4 0.39 -1.05 -15.27
C ILE A 4 -0.73 -1.87 -14.64
N ARG A 5 -1.30 -2.81 -15.40
CA ARG A 5 -2.37 -3.67 -14.92
C ARG A 5 -1.83 -4.62 -13.84
N ASP A 6 -0.62 -5.11 -14.03
CA ASP A 6 0.06 -5.95 -13.06
C ASP A 6 0.49 -5.15 -11.83
N LEU A 7 1.05 -3.93 -12.00
CA LEU A 7 1.33 -3.04 -10.86
C LEU A 7 0.07 -2.75 -10.01
N LYS A 8 -1.08 -2.50 -10.64
CA LYS A 8 -2.36 -2.34 -9.91
C LYS A 8 -2.77 -3.61 -9.16
N LYS A 9 -2.47 -4.80 -9.68
CA LYS A 9 -2.73 -6.07 -8.97
C LYS A 9 -1.76 -6.21 -7.80
N ASP A 10 -0.48 -5.92 -8.00
CA ASP A 10 0.55 -6.03 -6.97
C ASP A 10 0.24 -5.11 -5.79
N VAL A 11 -0.13 -3.85 -6.05
CA VAL A 11 -0.58 -2.89 -5.02
C VAL A 11 -1.76 -3.45 -4.23
N LYS A 12 -2.78 -3.99 -4.92
CA LYS A 12 -3.95 -4.57 -4.25
C LYS A 12 -3.58 -5.80 -3.43
N PHE A 13 -2.74 -6.68 -3.98
CA PHE A 13 -2.32 -7.91 -3.34
C PHE A 13 -1.52 -7.60 -2.07
N LEU A 14 -0.49 -6.76 -2.18
CA LEU A 14 0.41 -6.42 -1.07
C LEU A 14 -0.31 -5.69 0.05
N VAL A 15 -1.16 -4.71 -0.27
CA VAL A 15 -1.94 -4.02 0.78
C VAL A 15 -2.95 -4.96 1.44
N ASN A 16 -3.65 -5.80 0.67
CA ASN A 16 -4.58 -6.75 1.26
C ASN A 16 -3.86 -7.78 2.15
N HIS A 17 -2.68 -8.25 1.73
CA HIS A 17 -1.85 -9.15 2.54
C HIS A 17 -1.39 -8.46 3.84
N PHE A 18 -0.88 -7.23 3.74
CA PHE A 18 -0.47 -6.44 4.90
C PHE A 18 -1.62 -6.21 5.89
N ILE A 19 -2.82 -5.86 5.40
CA ILE A 19 -4.01 -5.71 6.25
C ILE A 19 -4.39 -7.04 6.92
N SER A 20 -4.23 -8.18 6.24
CA SER A 20 -4.45 -9.50 6.83
C SER A 20 -3.47 -9.80 7.97
N GLU A 21 -2.21 -9.40 7.83
CA GLU A 21 -1.20 -9.48 8.90
C GLU A 21 -1.58 -8.58 10.08
N CYS A 22 -2.06 -7.36 9.81
CA CYS A 22 -2.55 -6.45 10.86
C CYS A 22 -3.71 -7.06 11.64
N TYR A 23 -4.70 -7.67 10.97
CA TYR A 23 -5.81 -8.36 11.64
C TYR A 23 -5.35 -9.58 12.46
N THR A 24 -4.35 -10.30 11.95
CA THR A 24 -3.73 -11.40 12.68
C THR A 24 -3.09 -10.88 13.97
N GLN A 25 -2.32 -9.79 13.91
CA GLN A 25 -1.76 -9.13 15.09
C GLN A 25 -2.85 -8.67 16.06
N LEU A 26 -3.88 -7.96 15.58
CA LEU A 26 -5.03 -7.50 16.37
C LEU A 26 -5.68 -8.64 17.18
N THR A 27 -5.80 -9.83 16.58
CA THR A 27 -6.39 -11.01 17.21
C THR A 27 -5.57 -11.50 18.42
N PHE A 28 -4.24 -11.30 18.40
CA PHE A 28 -3.33 -11.75 19.45
C PHE A 28 -2.77 -10.61 20.32
N SER A 29 -3.19 -9.37 20.10
CA SER A 29 -2.69 -8.17 20.80
C SER A 29 -3.45 -7.91 22.12
N ILE A 30 -2.77 -7.28 23.08
CA ILE A 30 -3.38 -6.76 24.32
C ILE A 30 -4.20 -5.51 23.95
N LEU A 31 -5.27 -5.20 24.71
CA LEU A 31 -6.21 -4.10 24.42
C LEU A 31 -5.54 -2.74 24.12
N LEU A 32 -4.39 -2.44 24.72
CA LEU A 32 -3.70 -1.15 24.57
C LEU A 32 -3.12 -0.93 23.16
N ASP A 33 -2.77 -2.02 22.45
CA ASP A 33 -2.08 -1.95 21.16
C ASP A 33 -3.04 -1.94 19.96
N GLN A 34 -4.33 -2.14 20.22
CA GLN A 34 -5.34 -2.27 19.18
C GLN A 34 -5.58 -0.95 18.43
N GLU A 35 -5.54 0.19 19.12
CA GLU A 35 -5.71 1.51 18.49
C GLU A 35 -4.58 1.80 17.49
N ASN A 36 -3.33 1.52 17.87
CA ASN A 36 -2.16 1.69 17.00
C ASN A 36 -2.25 0.81 15.74
N ILE A 37 -2.73 -0.43 15.87
CA ILE A 37 -2.90 -1.33 14.72
C ILE A 37 -4.04 -0.84 13.81
N ILE A 38 -5.13 -0.30 14.38
CA ILE A 38 -6.24 0.28 13.61
C ILE A 38 -5.76 1.47 12.78
N ASP A 39 -4.93 2.35 13.35
CA ASP A 39 -4.34 3.48 12.64
C ASP A 39 -3.45 3.03 11.48
N ILE A 40 -2.63 1.99 11.68
CA ILE A 40 -1.82 1.38 10.62
C ILE A 40 -2.68 0.80 9.49
N ILE A 41 -3.82 0.17 9.82
CA ILE A 41 -4.77 -0.32 8.81
C ILE A 41 -5.36 0.84 8.00
N ALA A 42 -5.72 1.95 8.66
CA ALA A 42 -6.23 3.14 8.00
C ALA A 42 -5.20 3.74 7.02
N ASP A 43 -3.94 3.85 7.45
CA ASP A 43 -2.83 4.31 6.62
C ASP A 43 -2.64 3.41 5.39
N ALA A 44 -2.70 2.09 5.55
CA ALA A 44 -2.59 1.13 4.44
C ALA A 44 -3.75 1.27 3.42
N LEU A 45 -4.96 1.52 3.89
CA LEU A 45 -6.12 1.76 3.03
C LEU A 45 -5.98 3.06 2.23
N GLU A 46 -5.49 4.14 2.86
CA GLU A 46 -5.24 5.40 2.17
C GLU A 46 -4.07 5.28 1.18
N LEU A 47 -3.02 4.53 1.51
CA LEU A 47 -1.92 4.20 0.59
C LEU A 47 -2.45 3.54 -0.69
N LYS A 48 -3.28 2.50 -0.55
CA LYS A 48 -3.91 1.80 -1.69
C LYS A 48 -4.74 2.75 -2.54
N LYS A 49 -5.60 3.55 -1.91
CA LYS A 49 -6.45 4.52 -2.61
C LYS A 49 -5.62 5.55 -3.37
N THR A 50 -4.60 6.11 -2.73
CA THR A 50 -3.69 7.11 -3.31
C THR A 50 -2.94 6.55 -4.50
N VAL A 51 -2.31 5.39 -4.36
CA VAL A 51 -1.53 4.75 -5.43
C VAL A 51 -2.43 4.37 -6.61
N ILE A 52 -3.59 3.75 -6.36
CA ILE A 52 -4.52 3.40 -7.44
C ILE A 52 -5.02 4.66 -8.18
N THR A 53 -5.26 5.76 -7.46
CA THR A 53 -5.65 7.04 -8.07
C THR A 53 -4.52 7.61 -8.94
N LYS A 54 -3.28 7.65 -8.45
CA LYS A 54 -2.08 8.07 -9.21
C LYS A 54 -1.89 7.23 -10.48
N LEU A 55 -2.12 5.91 -10.40
CA LEU A 55 -2.03 4.97 -11.52
C LEU A 55 -3.20 5.09 -12.52
N ASN A 56 -4.32 5.68 -12.12
CA ASN A 56 -5.48 5.91 -12.99
C ASN A 56 -5.45 7.29 -13.65
N ALA A 57 -4.95 8.33 -12.97
CA ALA A 57 -4.95 9.72 -13.44
C ALA A 57 -4.30 9.86 -14.83
N ARG A 58 -3.07 9.36 -14.99
CA ARG A 58 -2.35 9.41 -16.29
C ARG A 58 -2.91 8.52 -17.38
N GLN A 59 -3.81 7.58 -17.04
CA GLN A 59 -4.49 6.77 -18.06
C GLN A 59 -5.60 7.57 -18.78
N GLN A 60 -6.10 8.66 -18.16
CA GLN A 60 -7.23 9.45 -18.68
C GLN A 60 -6.80 10.62 -19.57
N GLU A 61 -5.56 11.10 -19.47
CA GLU A 61 -5.09 12.32 -20.16
C GLU A 61 -4.77 12.14 -21.64
N GLY A 62 -4.99 10.96 -22.25
CA GLY A 62 -4.82 10.74 -23.69
C GLY A 62 -3.37 10.83 -24.21
N GLU A 63 -2.42 11.25 -23.37
CA GLU A 63 -1.00 11.30 -23.69
C GLU A 63 -0.41 9.89 -23.74
N ASN A 64 -0.37 9.35 -24.95
CA ASN A 64 0.18 8.04 -25.30
C ASN A 64 1.72 7.99 -25.21
N LYS A 65 2.32 8.64 -24.21
CA LYS A 65 3.72 8.45 -23.85
C LYS A 65 3.79 7.84 -22.47
N TYR A 66 3.96 6.52 -22.48
CA TYR A 66 4.45 5.71 -21.38
C TYR A 66 5.70 6.33 -20.77
N ASP A 67 5.52 7.26 -19.85
CA ASP A 67 6.59 7.74 -19.01
C ASP A 67 6.84 6.68 -17.96
N LYS A 68 7.63 5.68 -18.38
CA LYS A 68 8.08 4.58 -17.55
C LYS A 68 8.67 5.11 -16.25
N LYS A 69 9.31 6.28 -16.25
CA LYS A 69 9.88 6.91 -15.05
C LYS A 69 8.81 7.25 -14.02
N TYR A 70 7.67 7.80 -14.44
CA TYR A 70 6.56 8.10 -13.53
C TYR A 70 5.97 6.85 -12.88
N TYR A 71 5.70 5.81 -13.65
CA TYR A 71 5.17 4.56 -13.08
C TYR A 71 6.20 3.83 -12.21
N CYS A 72 7.50 3.91 -12.56
CA CYS A 72 8.59 3.39 -11.74
C CYS A 72 8.67 4.14 -10.41
N ALA A 73 8.60 5.48 -10.44
CA ALA A 73 8.60 6.31 -9.23
C ALA A 73 7.40 6.00 -8.32
N ILE A 74 6.20 5.79 -8.89
CA ILE A 74 5.04 5.37 -8.09
C ILE A 74 5.27 3.99 -7.46
N ALA A 75 5.86 3.05 -8.20
CA ALA A 75 6.14 1.72 -7.68
C ALA A 75 7.17 1.78 -6.54
N GLU A 76 8.27 2.51 -6.72
CA GLU A 76 9.31 2.73 -5.70
C GLU A 76 8.73 3.39 -4.44
N ASP A 77 7.95 4.46 -4.61
CA ASP A 77 7.25 5.15 -3.52
C ASP A 77 6.31 4.20 -2.76
N PHE A 78 5.52 3.40 -3.49
CA PHE A 78 4.64 2.41 -2.89
C PHE A 78 5.41 1.33 -2.10
N PHE A 79 6.49 0.79 -2.66
CA PHE A 79 7.31 -0.22 -1.99
C PHE A 79 8.01 0.35 -0.75
N SER A 80 8.44 1.61 -0.79
CA SER A 80 9.00 2.27 0.39
C SER A 80 7.96 2.41 1.51
N GLN A 81 6.76 2.89 1.18
CA GLN A 81 5.70 3.11 2.17
C GLN A 81 5.16 1.81 2.76
N ILE A 82 5.05 0.73 1.96
CA ILE A 82 4.59 -0.57 2.52
C ILE A 82 5.64 -1.19 3.46
N VAL A 83 6.93 -0.97 3.18
CA VAL A 83 8.03 -1.38 4.09
C VAL A 83 7.94 -0.58 5.39
N GLU A 84 7.77 0.73 5.32
CA GLU A 84 7.61 1.59 6.51
C GLU A 84 6.41 1.19 7.37
N LEU A 85 5.26 0.87 6.75
CA LEU A 85 4.09 0.36 7.48
C LEU A 85 4.37 -1.00 8.14
N THR A 86 5.15 -1.85 7.49
CA THR A 86 5.56 -3.16 8.04
C THR A 86 6.49 -2.99 9.23
N GLU A 87 7.45 -2.09 9.14
CA GLU A 87 8.34 -1.73 10.25
C GLU A 87 7.55 -1.16 11.43
N ARG A 88 6.63 -0.21 11.17
CA ARG A 88 5.72 0.34 12.19
C ARG A 88 4.89 -0.74 12.88
N LEU A 89 4.33 -1.69 12.13
CA LEU A 89 3.56 -2.81 12.70
C LEU A 89 4.43 -3.70 13.59
N HIS A 90 5.69 -3.92 13.21
CA HIS A 90 6.61 -4.73 14.02
C HIS A 90 7.12 -3.99 15.26
N SER A 91 7.26 -2.67 15.22
CA SER A 91 7.64 -1.86 16.38
C SER A 91 6.59 -1.80 17.49
N ILE A 92 5.36 -2.24 17.24
CA ILE A 92 4.32 -2.35 18.28
C ILE A 92 4.61 -3.53 19.24
N LYS A 93 5.54 -4.44 18.89
CA LYS A 93 5.90 -5.61 19.71
C LYS A 93 6.91 -5.35 20.85
N ASP A 94 7.37 -4.12 21.05
CA ASP A 94 8.32 -3.75 22.12
C ASP A 94 7.67 -2.90 23.23
#